data_AF-A0A937Q714-F1
#
_entry.id   AF-A0A937Q714-F1
#
_cell.length_a   1.000
_cell.length_b   1.000
_cell.length_c   1.000
_cell.angle_alpha   90.00
_cell.angle_beta   90.00
_cell.angle_gamma   90.00
#
_symmetry.space_group_name_H-M   'P 1'
#
loop_
_entity.id
_entity.type
_entity.pdbx_description
1 polymer ?
#
loop_
_entity_poly.entity_id
_entity_poly.type
_entity_poly.pdbx_seq_one_letter_code
_entity_poly.pdbx_strand_id
1 'polypeptide(L)'
;MPNVTADGIQIEYDTFGDSSLPPLLLIMGLGMQMIAWDEDFCKKLVEKGLYVIRFDNRDVGLSTKFEEAGLAHGNRKPHLASVTAPTLVIHGVEDPLVPVEHGKDTAEAIPGAEILLIDGMGHGLPKEAWSQIVDAIAKHTSKATT
;
A
#
# COMPACT_ATOMS: atom_id res chain seq x y z
N MET A 1 14.68 -0.41 14.93
CA MET A 1 14.85 -0.05 13.51
C MET A 1 14.97 1.48 13.49
N PRO A 2 15.20 2.17 12.36
CA PRO A 2 15.22 3.63 12.39
C PRO A 2 13.82 4.19 12.66
N ASN A 3 13.77 5.42 13.19
CA ASN A 3 12.55 6.20 13.32
C ASN A 3 12.76 7.64 12.87
N VAL A 4 11.65 8.32 12.61
CA VAL A 4 11.60 9.75 12.27
C VAL A 4 10.46 10.41 13.04
N THR A 5 10.65 11.66 13.46
CA THR A 5 9.58 12.45 14.10
C THR A 5 9.05 13.48 13.11
N ALA A 6 7.74 13.46 12.89
CA ALA A 6 7.01 14.46 12.10
C ALA A 6 5.84 14.97 12.94
N ASP A 7 5.71 16.29 13.07
CA ASP A 7 4.63 16.95 13.84
C ASP A 7 4.45 16.39 15.27
N GLY A 8 5.56 16.04 15.92
CA GLY A 8 5.55 15.46 17.27
C GLY A 8 5.17 13.98 17.34
N ILE A 9 4.96 13.31 16.21
CA ILE A 9 4.64 11.89 16.10
C ILE A 9 5.89 11.14 15.63
N GLN A 10 6.34 10.17 16.41
CA GLN A 10 7.41 9.26 16.03
C GLN A 10 6.84 8.13 15.16
N ILE A 11 7.50 7.90 14.02
CA ILE A 11 7.19 6.84 13.07
C ILE A 11 8.39 5.89 12.98
N GLU A 12 8.19 4.63 13.35
CA GLU A 12 9.17 3.56 13.10
C GLU A 12 9.05 3.10 11.64
N TYR A 13 10.18 2.92 10.97
CA TYR A 13 10.23 2.47 9.59
C TYR A 13 11.39 1.51 9.32
N ASP A 14 11.33 0.88 8.15
CA ASP A 14 12.35 -0.01 7.63
C ASP A 14 12.49 0.19 6.11
N THR A 15 13.68 -0.09 5.57
CA THR A 15 14.04 0.27 4.19
C THR A 15 14.79 -0.84 3.49
N PHE A 16 14.55 -1.00 2.18
CA PHE A 16 15.21 -2.00 1.34
C PHE A 16 15.72 -1.38 0.04
N GLY A 17 16.91 -1.80 -0.39
CA GLY A 17 17.50 -1.37 -1.66
C GLY A 17 18.32 -0.08 -1.57
N ASP A 18 18.70 0.44 -2.73
CA ASP A 18 19.52 1.64 -2.89
C ASP A 18 18.64 2.90 -2.84
N SER A 19 18.90 3.80 -1.88
CA SER A 19 18.13 5.03 -1.69
C SER A 19 18.26 6.07 -2.80
N SER A 20 19.15 5.85 -3.77
CA SER A 20 19.23 6.66 -5.00
C SER A 20 18.19 6.26 -6.06
N LEU A 21 17.55 5.11 -5.90
CA LEU A 21 16.48 4.63 -6.79
C LEU A 21 15.12 5.27 -6.43
N PRO A 22 14.13 5.24 -7.35
CA PRO A 22 12.80 5.78 -7.08
C PRO A 22 12.16 5.20 -5.81
N PRO A 23 11.69 6.03 -4.87
CA PRO A 23 11.11 5.57 -3.62
C PRO A 23 9.70 4.99 -3.80
N LEU A 24 9.43 3.88 -3.14
CA LEU A 24 8.11 3.27 -2.99
C LEU A 24 7.79 3.15 -1.49
N LEU A 25 6.80 3.92 -1.02
CA LEU A 25 6.29 3.85 0.34
C LEU A 25 5.13 2.86 0.45
N LEU A 26 5.25 1.87 1.32
CA LEU A 26 4.23 0.87 1.63
C LEU A 26 3.47 1.28 2.91
N ILE A 27 2.19 1.60 2.76
CA ILE A 27 1.29 1.93 3.87
C ILE A 27 0.44 0.70 4.18
N MET A 28 0.50 0.21 5.43
CA MET A 28 -0.23 -0.99 5.84
C MET A 28 -1.71 -0.70 6.19
N GLY A 29 -2.56 -1.72 6.08
CA GLY A 29 -3.97 -1.68 6.46
C GLY A 29 -4.23 -1.63 7.98
N LEU A 30 -5.51 -1.62 8.35
CA LEU A 30 -5.98 -1.40 9.71
C LEU A 30 -5.32 -2.33 10.74
N GLY A 31 -4.68 -1.74 11.75
CA GLY A 31 -4.14 -2.45 12.92
C GLY A 31 -2.89 -3.32 12.67
N MET A 32 -2.39 -3.38 11.44
CA MET A 32 -1.28 -4.26 11.07
C MET A 32 0.05 -3.49 11.04
N GLN A 33 1.09 -4.10 11.60
CA GLN A 33 2.45 -3.56 11.60
C GLN A 33 3.13 -3.65 10.22
N MET A 34 4.20 -2.89 10.03
CA MET A 34 5.00 -2.91 8.80
C MET A 34 5.55 -4.29 8.44
N ILE A 35 5.82 -5.14 9.43
CA ILE A 35 6.35 -6.50 9.22
C ILE A 35 5.38 -7.43 8.49
N ALA A 36 4.10 -7.06 8.38
CA ALA A 36 3.14 -7.80 7.57
C ALA A 36 3.38 -7.60 6.06
N TRP A 37 4.14 -6.58 5.65
CA TRP A 37 4.81 -6.59 4.35
C TRP A 37 6.00 -7.54 4.45
N ASP A 38 5.85 -8.79 4.00
CA ASP A 38 6.93 -9.79 4.08
C ASP A 38 8.23 -9.26 3.45
N GLU A 39 9.39 -9.53 4.09
CA GLU A 39 10.68 -9.04 3.61
C GLU A 39 11.02 -9.53 2.21
N ASP A 40 10.64 -10.76 1.86
CA ASP A 40 10.91 -11.32 0.53
C ASP A 40 10.00 -10.67 -0.53
N PHE A 41 8.80 -10.22 -0.15
CA PHE A 41 7.98 -9.37 -1.00
C PHE A 41 8.66 -8.01 -1.24
N CYS A 42 9.20 -7.38 -0.19
CA CYS A 42 9.95 -6.13 -0.32
C CYS A 42 11.20 -6.31 -1.20
N LYS A 43 11.96 -7.40 -1.05
CA LYS A 43 13.12 -7.69 -1.91
C LYS A 43 12.74 -7.85 -3.38
N LYS A 44 11.58 -8.45 -3.69
CA LYS A 44 11.07 -8.54 -5.07
C LYS A 44 10.78 -7.17 -5.69
N LEU A 45 10.31 -6.21 -4.90
CA LEU A 45 10.14 -4.82 -5.36
C LEU A 45 11.51 -4.13 -5.59
N VAL A 46 12.50 -4.40 -4.73
CA VAL A 46 13.88 -3.92 -4.93
C VAL A 46 14.49 -4.47 -6.22
N GLU A 47 14.25 -5.74 -6.55
CA GLU A 47 14.66 -6.36 -7.82
C GLU A 47 14.07 -5.65 -9.06
N LYS A 48 12.97 -4.90 -8.89
CA LYS A 48 12.37 -4.04 -9.94
C LYS A 48 12.96 -2.63 -9.98
N GLY A 49 14.02 -2.35 -9.22
CA GLY A 49 14.71 -1.06 -9.21
C GLY A 49 14.02 0.00 -8.36
N LEU A 50 13.31 -0.41 -7.30
CA LEU A 50 12.63 0.50 -6.38
C LEU A 50 13.35 0.56 -5.02
N TYR A 51 13.42 1.75 -4.43
CA TYR A 51 13.81 1.93 -3.04
C TYR A 51 12.58 1.78 -2.14
N VAL A 52 12.47 0.67 -1.43
CA VAL A 52 11.23 0.33 -0.70
C VAL A 52 11.32 0.81 0.73
N ILE A 53 10.29 1.53 1.18
CA ILE A 53 10.12 2.02 2.55
C ILE A 53 8.82 1.43 3.08
N ARG A 54 8.85 0.77 4.24
CA ARG A 54 7.65 0.35 4.99
C ARG A 54 7.70 0.97 6.38
N PHE A 55 6.56 1.27 6.97
CA PHE A 55 6.50 1.92 8.29
C PHE A 55 5.30 1.48 9.11
N ASP A 56 5.42 1.58 10.42
CA ASP A 56 4.31 1.39 11.33
C ASP A 56 3.45 2.66 11.33
N ASN A 57 2.16 2.55 10.96
CA ASN A 57 1.21 3.65 11.08
C ASN A 57 1.22 4.21 12.52
N ARG A 58 0.83 5.49 12.69
CA ARG A 58 0.56 6.02 14.04
C ARG A 58 -0.41 5.08 14.77
N ASP A 59 -0.18 4.89 16.06
CA ASP A 59 -0.92 3.97 16.91
C ASP A 59 -0.68 2.46 16.67
N VAL A 60 0.24 2.10 15.77
CA VAL A 60 0.59 0.70 15.46
C VAL A 60 2.06 0.43 15.75
N GLY A 61 2.38 -0.79 16.18
CA GLY A 61 3.76 -1.26 16.36
C GLY A 61 4.65 -0.39 17.23
N LEU A 62 5.81 0.03 16.72
CA LEU A 62 6.79 0.83 17.46
C LEU A 62 6.65 2.35 17.24
N SER A 63 5.67 2.79 16.43
CA SER A 63 5.30 4.20 16.29
C SER A 63 4.54 4.71 17.52
N THR A 64 4.47 6.03 17.68
CA THR A 64 3.74 6.69 18.78
C THR A 64 2.34 6.11 18.97
N LYS A 65 1.98 5.86 20.23
CA LYS A 65 0.66 5.35 20.66
C LYS A 65 -0.20 6.50 21.17
N PHE A 66 -1.50 6.39 20.95
CA PHE A 66 -2.48 7.32 21.46
C PHE A 66 -3.42 6.59 22.42
N GLU A 67 -3.71 7.20 23.57
CA GLU A 67 -4.67 6.63 24.55
C GLU A 67 -6.13 6.83 24.10
N GLU A 68 -6.37 7.78 23.19
CA GLU A 68 -7.68 8.13 22.69
C GLU A 68 -7.97 7.49 21.33
N ALA A 69 -9.15 6.90 21.18
CA ALA A 69 -9.59 6.36 19.90
C ALA A 69 -9.86 7.48 18.89
N GLY A 70 -9.32 7.34 17.69
CA GLY A 70 -9.65 8.21 16.57
C GLY A 70 -11.11 8.06 16.10
N LEU A 71 -11.66 9.11 15.48
CA LEU A 71 -12.98 9.05 14.87
C LEU A 71 -12.96 8.15 13.62
N ALA A 72 -14.00 7.32 13.49
CA ALA A 72 -14.26 6.64 12.23
C ALA A 72 -14.52 7.69 11.15
N HIS A 73 -13.85 7.54 10.01
CA HIS A 73 -14.08 8.41 8.88
C HIS A 73 -15.24 7.86 8.05
N GLY A 74 -16.12 8.75 7.59
CA GLY A 74 -17.24 8.40 6.72
C GLY A 74 -16.80 8.05 5.29
N ASN A 75 -17.78 7.94 4.41
CA ASN A 75 -17.56 7.66 2.99
C ASN A 75 -16.64 8.71 2.35
N ARG A 76 -15.51 8.26 1.80
CA ARG A 76 -14.53 9.12 1.11
C ARG A 76 -14.68 9.14 -0.41
N LYS A 77 -15.55 8.30 -0.99
CA LYS A 77 -15.77 8.20 -2.44
C LYS A 77 -15.95 9.56 -3.14
N PRO A 78 -16.69 10.55 -2.59
CA PRO A 78 -16.81 11.86 -3.24
C PRO A 78 -15.47 12.56 -3.52
N HIS A 79 -14.42 12.27 -2.73
CA HIS A 79 -13.10 12.86 -2.91
C HIS A 79 -12.25 12.12 -3.95
N LEU A 80 -12.57 10.88 -4.30
CA LEU A 80 -11.80 10.07 -5.24
C LEU A 80 -11.79 10.69 -6.65
N ALA A 81 -12.86 11.40 -7.03
CA ALA A 81 -12.96 12.12 -8.29
C ALA A 81 -11.91 13.24 -8.46
N SER A 82 -11.31 13.71 -7.36
CA SER A 82 -10.24 14.73 -7.39
C SER A 82 -8.82 14.15 -7.49
N VAL A 83 -8.66 12.83 -7.46
CA VAL A 83 -7.35 12.19 -7.60
C VAL A 83 -6.87 12.35 -9.04
N THR A 84 -5.74 13.04 -9.22
CA THR A 84 -5.10 13.26 -10.52
C THR A 84 -3.86 12.39 -10.74
N ALA A 85 -3.32 11.78 -9.67
CA ALA A 85 -2.20 10.87 -9.78
C ALA A 85 -2.60 9.57 -10.50
N PRO A 86 -1.75 9.02 -11.38
CA PRO A 86 -1.98 7.70 -11.96
C PRO A 86 -2.26 6.67 -10.88
N THR A 87 -3.38 5.97 -10.98
CA THR A 87 -3.85 5.05 -9.95
C THR A 87 -3.99 3.63 -10.48
N LEU A 88 -3.50 2.66 -9.72
CA LEU A 88 -3.72 1.23 -9.93
C LEU A 88 -4.40 0.67 -8.70
N VAL A 89 -5.55 0.02 -8.89
CA VAL A 89 -6.25 -0.76 -7.86
C VAL A 89 -5.93 -2.24 -8.07
N ILE A 90 -5.46 -2.94 -7.05
CA ILE A 90 -5.22 -4.38 -7.09
C ILE A 90 -6.17 -5.04 -6.07
N HIS A 91 -6.98 -6.01 -6.50
CA HIS A 91 -7.98 -6.63 -5.62
C HIS A 91 -8.11 -8.14 -5.88
N GLY A 92 -8.31 -8.91 -4.81
CA GLY A 92 -8.54 -10.35 -4.89
C GLY A 92 -10.00 -10.68 -5.17
N VAL A 93 -10.27 -11.47 -6.21
CA VAL A 93 -11.65 -11.79 -6.64
C VAL A 93 -12.44 -12.52 -5.54
N GLU A 94 -11.74 -13.28 -4.69
CA GLU A 94 -12.32 -14.12 -3.65
C GLU A 94 -12.17 -13.50 -2.24
N ASP A 95 -11.96 -12.18 -2.14
CA ASP A 95 -11.85 -11.49 -0.85
C ASP A 95 -13.16 -11.58 -0.04
N PRO A 96 -13.18 -12.31 1.10
CA PRO A 96 -14.39 -12.50 1.90
C PRO A 96 -14.63 -11.35 2.89
N LEU A 97 -13.63 -10.48 3.12
CA LEU A 97 -13.69 -9.39 4.08
C LEU A 97 -14.06 -8.07 3.41
N VAL A 98 -13.46 -7.81 2.25
CA VAL A 98 -13.74 -6.63 1.42
C VAL A 98 -14.13 -7.12 0.03
N PRO A 99 -15.44 -7.23 -0.28
CA PRO A 99 -15.90 -7.74 -1.56
C PRO A 99 -15.25 -7.06 -2.75
N VAL A 100 -14.97 -7.82 -3.82
CA VAL A 100 -14.31 -7.32 -5.04
C VAL A 100 -14.98 -6.09 -5.65
N GLU A 101 -16.30 -5.96 -5.46
CA GLU A 101 -17.06 -4.79 -5.89
C GLU A 101 -16.54 -3.48 -5.27
N HIS A 102 -15.95 -3.49 -4.07
CA HIS A 102 -15.35 -2.30 -3.47
C HIS A 102 -14.08 -1.85 -4.21
N GLY A 103 -13.27 -2.81 -4.70
CA GLY A 103 -12.12 -2.52 -5.55
C GLY A 103 -12.55 -1.92 -6.89
N LYS A 104 -13.57 -2.52 -7.52
CA LYS A 104 -14.18 -1.98 -8.75
C LYS A 104 -14.77 -0.58 -8.55
N ASP A 105 -15.51 -0.37 -7.46
CA ASP A 105 -16.12 0.91 -7.11
C ASP A 105 -15.06 2.01 -6.89
N THR A 106 -13.92 1.65 -6.29
CA THR A 106 -12.78 2.56 -6.12
C THR A 106 -12.15 2.93 -7.46
N ALA A 107 -11.92 1.95 -8.34
CA ALA A 107 -11.35 2.19 -9.65
C ALA A 107 -12.27 3.05 -10.54
N GLU A 108 -13.58 2.80 -10.51
CA GLU A 108 -14.56 3.61 -11.25
C GLU A 108 -14.62 5.06 -10.75
N ALA A 109 -14.46 5.27 -9.44
CA ALA A 109 -14.52 6.60 -8.83
C ALA A 109 -13.30 7.49 -9.11
N ILE A 110 -12.18 6.92 -9.55
CA ILE A 110 -10.93 7.65 -9.80
C ILE A 110 -10.72 7.80 -11.32
N PRO A 111 -10.67 9.03 -11.86
CA PRO A 111 -10.48 9.24 -13.28
C PRO A 111 -9.19 8.58 -13.81
N GLY A 112 -9.35 7.67 -14.77
CA GLY A 112 -8.21 7.01 -15.43
C GLY A 112 -7.52 5.93 -14.58
N ALA A 113 -8.11 5.49 -13.47
CA ALA A 113 -7.56 4.37 -12.72
C ALA A 113 -7.58 3.06 -13.52
N GLU A 114 -6.51 2.30 -13.38
CA GLU A 114 -6.43 0.91 -13.84
C GLU A 114 -6.82 -0.03 -12.69
N ILE A 115 -7.38 -1.19 -13.02
CA ILE A 115 -7.68 -2.24 -12.04
C ILE A 115 -7.07 -3.58 -12.45
N LEU A 116 -6.46 -4.25 -11.48
CA LEU A 116 -5.96 -5.62 -11.57
C LEU A 116 -6.76 -6.50 -10.61
N LEU A 117 -7.58 -7.38 -11.17
CA LEU A 117 -8.29 -8.41 -10.42
C LEU A 117 -7.47 -9.71 -10.47
N ILE A 118 -7.28 -10.34 -9.31
CA ILE A 118 -6.51 -11.58 -9.19
C ILE A 118 -7.47 -12.71 -8.79
N ASP A 119 -7.74 -13.61 -9.73
CA ASP A 119 -8.53 -14.84 -9.49
C ASP A 119 -7.85 -15.72 -8.43
N GLY A 120 -8.62 -16.31 -7.53
CA GLY A 120 -8.09 -17.13 -6.44
C GLY A 120 -7.47 -16.37 -5.26
N MET A 121 -7.32 -15.04 -5.35
CA MET A 121 -6.78 -14.24 -4.25
C MET A 121 -7.90 -13.75 -3.33
N GLY A 122 -7.73 -13.98 -2.02
CA GLY A 122 -8.60 -13.43 -0.96
C GLY A 122 -8.15 -12.04 -0.47
N HIS A 123 -8.38 -11.76 0.82
CA HIS A 123 -8.03 -10.47 1.43
C HIS A 123 -6.52 -10.23 1.60
N GLY A 124 -5.76 -11.31 1.81
CA GLY A 124 -4.33 -11.25 2.06
C GLY A 124 -3.49 -11.16 0.79
N LEU A 125 -2.17 -11.16 0.97
CA LEU A 125 -1.18 -11.17 -0.11
C LEU A 125 -0.46 -12.52 -0.16
N PRO A 126 -1.09 -13.58 -0.70
CA PRO A 126 -0.48 -14.90 -0.79
C PRO A 126 0.75 -14.88 -1.71
N LYS A 127 1.76 -15.71 -1.42
CA LYS A 127 3.05 -15.72 -2.13
C LYS A 127 2.90 -16.02 -3.62
N GLU A 128 1.88 -16.80 -3.95
CA GLU A 128 1.50 -17.19 -5.31
C GLU A 128 1.12 -15.98 -6.17
N ALA A 129 0.53 -14.94 -5.55
CA ALA A 129 0.13 -13.71 -6.25
C ALA A 129 1.28 -12.68 -6.36
N TRP A 130 2.37 -12.83 -5.60
CA TRP A 130 3.40 -11.80 -5.48
C TRP A 130 4.03 -11.40 -6.81
N SER A 131 4.32 -12.34 -7.70
CA SER A 131 4.93 -12.01 -9.00
C SER A 131 4.04 -11.06 -9.79
N GLN A 132 2.74 -11.37 -9.90
CA GLN A 132 1.77 -10.58 -10.63
C GLN A 132 1.61 -9.18 -10.01
N ILE A 133 1.58 -9.09 -8.67
CA ILE A 133 1.45 -7.83 -7.93
C ILE A 133 2.69 -6.96 -8.11
N VAL A 134 3.89 -7.53 -7.93
CA VAL A 134 5.18 -6.82 -8.06
C VAL A 134 5.37 -6.30 -9.49
N ASP A 135 5.05 -7.11 -10.50
CA ASP A 135 5.12 -6.71 -11.90
C ASP A 135 4.15 -5.56 -12.21
N ALA A 136 2.93 -5.61 -11.67
CA ALA A 136 1.94 -4.58 -11.85
C ALA A 136 2.34 -3.26 -11.18
N ILE A 137 2.87 -3.32 -9.94
CA ILE A 137 3.40 -2.15 -9.23
C ILE A 137 4.53 -1.53 -10.03
N ALA A 138 5.54 -2.31 -10.43
CA ALA A 138 6.70 -1.81 -11.16
C ALA A 138 6.32 -1.13 -12.48
N LYS A 139 5.43 -1.78 -13.25
CA LYS A 139 4.88 -1.23 -14.51
C LYS A 139 4.10 0.06 -14.28
N HIS A 140 3.35 0.15 -13.18
CA HIS A 140 2.58 1.35 -12.86
C HIS A 140 3.49 2.51 -12.46
N THR A 141 4.46 2.24 -11.59
CA THR A 141 5.39 3.26 -11.09
C THR A 141 6.30 3.83 -12.18
N SER A 142 6.63 3.05 -13.21
CA SER A 142 7.44 3.56 -14.33
C SER A 142 6.71 4.61 -15.18
N LYS A 143 5.38 4.73 -15.06
CA LYS A 143 4.58 5.77 -15.76
C LYS A 143 4.69 7.13 -15.08
N ALA A 144 5.04 7.16 -13.79
CA ALA A 144 5.16 8.39 -13.01
C ALA A 144 6.48 9.15 -13.30
N THR A 145 7.38 8.55 -14.08
CA THR A 145 8.65 9.16 -14.48
C THR A 145 8.45 9.96 -15.79
N THR A 146 7.83 11.14 -15.69
CA THR A 146 7.85 12.16 -16.75
C THR A 146 8.10 13.53 -16.16
#